data_AF-A0A7X1WPI4-F1
#
_entry.id   AF-A0A7X1WPI4-F1
#
_cell.length_a   1.000
_cell.length_b   1.000
_cell.length_c   1.000
_cell.angle_alpha   90.00
_cell.angle_beta   90.00
_cell.angle_gamma   90.00
#
_symmetry.space_group_name_H-M   'P 1'
#
loop_
_entity.id
_entity.type
_entity.pdbx_description
1 polymer ?
#
loop_
_entity_poly.entity_id
_entity_poly.type
_entity_poly.pdbx_seq_one_letter_code
_entity_poly.pdbx_strand_id
1 'polypeptide(L)'
;PLVWPGLAHGHCTRALVEAALAKQGAFVESVALEVNSVHILKSAVEAGIGPTIMPLNLARREVDEGRLIARRIDCPRLYRRVGLCVSTRMPSTPARQAVADLIRQVVSDMCLQDQWPGSHILTAGPA
;
A
#
# COMPACT_ATOMS: atom_id res chain seq x y z
N PRO A 1 -9.63 -17.49 7.17
CA PRO A 1 -8.48 -17.65 6.25
C PRO A 1 -8.35 -16.39 5.36
N LEU A 2 -7.13 -15.87 5.14
CA LEU A 2 -6.90 -14.66 4.33
C LEU A 2 -6.87 -14.94 2.83
N VAL A 3 -7.34 -13.99 2.02
CA VAL A 3 -6.95 -13.85 0.62
C VAL A 3 -5.70 -12.95 0.60
N TRP A 4 -4.57 -13.51 0.22
CA TRP A 4 -3.26 -12.94 0.54
C TRP A 4 -2.40 -12.72 -0.71
N PRO A 5 -1.56 -11.68 -0.78
CA PRO A 5 -0.54 -11.61 -1.81
C PRO A 5 0.38 -12.83 -1.74
N GLY A 6 0.80 -13.37 -2.87
CA GLY A 6 1.73 -14.50 -2.90
C GLY A 6 3.09 -14.14 -2.27
N LEU A 7 3.81 -15.15 -1.77
CA LEU A 7 5.17 -14.97 -1.25
C LEU A 7 6.16 -14.57 -2.34
N ALA A 8 5.91 -15.01 -3.56
CA ALA A 8 6.78 -14.76 -4.70
C ALA A 8 6.89 -13.25 -4.97
N HIS A 9 8.13 -12.77 -5.13
CA HIS A 9 8.50 -11.41 -5.58
C HIS A 9 8.39 -10.31 -4.50
N GLY A 10 8.30 -10.67 -3.21
CA GLY A 10 8.49 -9.72 -2.11
C GLY A 10 7.42 -8.64 -2.04
N HIS A 11 6.14 -9.02 -2.09
CA HIS A 11 5.04 -8.06 -2.05
C HIS A 11 5.08 -7.23 -0.76
N CYS A 12 5.30 -5.92 -0.90
CA CYS A 12 5.60 -5.03 0.23
C CYS A 12 4.56 -5.05 1.37
N THR A 13 3.27 -5.23 1.05
CA THR A 13 2.21 -5.30 2.07
C THR A 13 2.32 -6.57 2.92
N ARG A 14 2.62 -7.71 2.29
CA ARG A 14 2.74 -8.99 2.99
C ARG A 14 3.94 -8.97 3.92
N ALA A 15 5.10 -8.57 3.41
CA ALA A 15 6.32 -8.44 4.20
C ALA A 15 6.13 -7.50 5.41
N LEU A 16 5.43 -6.37 5.22
CA LEU A 16 5.15 -5.42 6.30
C LEU A 16 4.25 -6.03 7.39
N VAL A 17 3.17 -6.70 7.00
CA VAL A 17 2.23 -7.33 7.93
C VAL A 17 2.89 -8.49 8.67
N GLU A 18 3.60 -9.37 7.96
CA GLU A 18 4.28 -10.51 8.57
C GLU A 18 5.40 -10.06 9.52
N ALA A 19 6.16 -9.01 9.18
CA ALA A 19 7.14 -8.43 10.09
C ALA A 19 6.49 -7.80 11.34
N ALA A 20 5.30 -7.21 11.21
CA ALA A 20 4.55 -6.68 12.35
C ALA A 20 4.02 -7.80 13.26
N LEU A 21 3.51 -8.89 12.66
CA LEU A 21 3.04 -10.08 13.39
C LEU A 21 4.19 -10.77 14.12
N ALA A 22 5.32 -10.98 13.43
CA ALA A 22 6.49 -11.64 14.01
C ALA A 22 7.03 -10.92 15.24
N LYS A 23 7.00 -9.57 15.26
CA LYS A 23 7.37 -8.76 16.43
C LYS A 23 6.48 -8.99 17.66
N GLN A 24 5.27 -9.50 17.45
CA GLN A 24 4.31 -9.85 18.50
C GLN A 24 4.27 -11.36 18.79
N GLY A 25 5.19 -12.15 18.20
CA GLY A 25 5.15 -13.61 18.31
C GLY A 25 3.97 -14.26 17.57
N ALA A 26 3.35 -13.54 16.63
CA ALA A 26 2.20 -14.00 15.86
C ALA A 26 2.58 -14.30 14.40
N PHE A 27 1.70 -15.01 13.69
CA PHE A 27 1.83 -15.32 12.27
C PHE A 27 0.44 -15.43 11.62
N VAL A 28 0.40 -15.39 10.28
CA VAL A 28 -0.84 -15.65 9.54
C VAL A 28 -1.12 -17.15 9.59
N GLU A 29 -2.17 -17.54 10.32
CA GLU A 29 -2.49 -18.94 10.57
C GLU A 29 -3.02 -19.68 9.33
N SER A 30 -3.80 -19.00 8.48
CA SER A 30 -4.46 -19.64 7.35
C SER A 30 -4.67 -18.69 6.18
N VAL A 31 -4.29 -19.15 4.98
CA VAL A 31 -4.45 -18.45 3.69
C VAL A 31 -5.36 -19.31 2.81
N ALA A 32 -6.50 -18.76 2.39
CA ALA A 32 -7.45 -19.42 1.48
C ALA A 32 -6.98 -19.36 0.03
N LEU A 33 -6.32 -18.27 -0.34
CA LEU A 33 -5.92 -17.99 -1.72
C LEU A 33 -4.70 -17.06 -1.74
N GLU A 34 -3.70 -17.37 -2.58
CA GLU A 34 -2.55 -16.50 -2.84
C GLU A 34 -2.62 -15.90 -4.25
N VAL A 35 -2.67 -14.56 -4.35
CA VAL A 35 -2.76 -13.87 -5.65
C VAL A 35 -2.01 -12.54 -5.66
N ASN A 36 -1.20 -12.31 -6.71
CA ASN A 36 -0.43 -11.09 -6.95
C ASN A 36 -1.15 -10.09 -7.89
N SER A 37 -2.44 -9.89 -7.70
CA SER A 37 -3.25 -8.91 -8.45
C SER A 37 -4.25 -8.24 -7.51
N VAL A 38 -4.18 -6.91 -7.42
CA VAL A 38 -5.13 -6.13 -6.59
C VAL A 38 -6.58 -6.37 -7.04
N HIS A 39 -6.82 -6.49 -8.35
CA HIS A 39 -8.15 -6.76 -8.88
C HIS A 39 -8.69 -8.11 -8.41
N ILE A 40 -7.89 -9.17 -8.56
CA ILE A 40 -8.32 -10.52 -8.15
C ILE A 40 -8.46 -10.62 -6.63
N LEU A 41 -7.57 -9.96 -5.86
CA LEU A 41 -7.71 -9.88 -4.40
C LEU A 41 -9.08 -9.29 -4.01
N LYS A 42 -9.47 -8.17 -4.60
CA LYS A 42 -10.76 -7.53 -4.33
C LYS A 42 -11.93 -8.41 -4.76
N SER A 43 -11.90 -8.98 -5.96
CA SER A 43 -12.96 -9.88 -6.44
C SER A 43 -13.12 -11.13 -5.56
N ALA A 44 -12.02 -11.68 -5.04
CA ALA A 44 -12.07 -12.80 -4.10
C ALA A 44 -12.71 -12.41 -2.76
N VAL A 45 -12.45 -11.19 -2.27
CA VAL A 45 -13.12 -10.67 -1.06
C VAL A 45 -14.61 -10.45 -1.32
N GLU A 46 -14.98 -9.82 -2.44
CA GLU A 46 -16.38 -9.62 -2.83
C GLU A 46 -17.15 -10.94 -3.00
N ALA A 47 -16.47 -11.98 -3.49
CA ALA A 47 -17.02 -13.34 -3.62
C ALA A 47 -17.09 -14.12 -2.29
N GLY A 48 -16.64 -13.55 -1.17
CA GLY A 48 -16.71 -14.17 0.14
C GLY A 48 -15.65 -15.25 0.42
N ILE A 49 -14.59 -15.34 -0.39
CA ILE A 49 -13.50 -16.32 -0.20
C ILE A 49 -12.74 -16.06 1.12
N GLY A 50 -12.57 -14.79 1.47
CA GLY A 50 -11.96 -14.37 2.73
C GLY A 50 -11.55 -12.90 2.72
N PRO A 51 -11.22 -12.33 3.90
CA PRO A 51 -10.73 -10.96 3.99
C PRO A 51 -9.28 -10.84 3.47
N THR A 52 -8.86 -9.61 3.18
CA THR A 52 -7.49 -9.27 2.79
C THR A 52 -7.00 -8.06 3.58
N ILE A 53 -5.68 -7.84 3.62
CA ILE A 53 -5.07 -6.62 4.16
C ILE A 53 -4.41 -5.88 3.00
N MET A 54 -4.80 -4.63 2.79
CA MET A 54 -4.26 -3.76 1.75
C MET A 54 -4.38 -2.28 2.12
N PRO A 55 -3.61 -1.38 1.47
CA PRO A 55 -3.84 0.05 1.58
C PRO A 55 -5.27 0.45 1.19
N LEU A 56 -5.91 1.29 2.00
CA LEU A 56 -7.33 1.67 1.81
C LEU A 56 -7.61 2.29 0.43
N ASN A 57 -6.66 3.06 -0.11
CA ASN A 57 -6.81 3.70 -1.42
C ASN A 57 -7.01 2.69 -2.57
N LEU A 58 -6.59 1.43 -2.43
CA LEU A 58 -6.80 0.40 -3.45
C LEU A 58 -8.24 -0.13 -3.52
N ALA A 59 -8.98 -0.02 -2.41
CA ALA A 59 -10.35 -0.48 -2.26
C ALA A 59 -11.35 0.67 -2.05
N ARG A 60 -10.91 1.93 -2.14
CA ARG A 60 -11.73 3.10 -1.79
C ARG A 60 -13.02 3.14 -2.59
N ARG A 61 -12.94 2.87 -3.89
CA ARG A 61 -14.10 2.80 -4.78
C ARG A 61 -15.11 1.74 -4.32
N GLU A 62 -14.65 0.52 -4.07
CA GLU A 62 -15.52 -0.58 -3.62
C GLU A 62 -16.15 -0.29 -2.25
N VAL A 63 -15.44 0.42 -1.37
CA VAL A 63 -15.95 0.85 -0.06
C VAL A 63 -16.99 1.96 -0.21
N ASP A 64 -16.72 2.97 -1.02
CA ASP A 64 -17.65 4.07 -1.27
C ASP A 64 -18.93 3.58 -1.98
N GLU A 65 -18.81 2.56 -2.85
CA GLU A 65 -19.93 1.89 -3.52
C GLU A 65 -20.64 0.84 -2.62
N GLY A 66 -20.18 0.65 -1.38
CA GLY A 66 -20.78 -0.28 -0.41
C GLY A 66 -20.59 -1.78 -0.72
N ARG A 67 -19.74 -2.14 -1.69
CA ARG A 67 -19.43 -3.53 -2.04
C ARG A 67 -18.44 -4.17 -1.07
N LEU A 68 -17.55 -3.38 -0.48
CA LEU A 68 -16.58 -3.83 0.50
C LEU A 68 -16.66 -2.98 1.77
N ILE A 69 -16.23 -3.57 2.89
CA ILE A 69 -16.13 -2.88 4.17
C ILE A 69 -14.65 -2.84 4.58
N ALA A 70 -14.13 -1.64 4.84
CA ALA A 70 -12.79 -1.47 5.40
C ALA A 70 -12.82 -1.44 6.94
N ARG A 71 -11.81 -2.06 7.54
CA ARG A 71 -11.52 -1.98 8.98
C ARG A 71 -10.08 -1.55 9.17
N ARG A 72 -9.87 -0.51 9.99
CA ARG A 72 -8.52 -0.05 10.34
C ARG A 72 -7.87 -1.07 11.26
N ILE A 73 -6.64 -1.47 10.95
CA ILE A 73 -5.81 -2.28 11.84
C ILE A 73 -5.14 -1.32 12.82
N ASP A 74 -5.39 -1.53 14.12
CA ASP A 74 -4.76 -0.74 15.18
C ASP A 74 -3.32 -1.24 15.43
N CYS A 75 -2.39 -0.76 14.62
CA CYS A 75 -0.97 -1.06 14.73
C CYS A 75 -0.16 0.22 14.51
N PRO A 76 0.49 0.78 15.56
CA PRO A 76 1.11 2.12 15.52
C PRO A 76 2.23 2.34 14.49
N ARG A 77 2.64 1.31 13.73
CA ARG A 77 3.77 1.38 12.78
C ARG A 77 3.55 0.60 11.49
N LEU A 78 2.31 0.29 11.14
CA LEU A 78 2.00 -0.41 9.89
C LEU A 78 1.96 0.57 8.69
N TYR A 79 3.09 1.25 8.46
CA TYR A 79 3.27 2.20 7.35
C TYR A 79 4.39 1.72 6.43
N ARG A 80 4.26 2.04 5.14
CA ARG A 80 5.34 1.91 4.16
C ARG A 80 5.67 3.29 3.59
N ARG A 81 6.93 3.49 3.24
CA ARG A 81 7.39 4.71 2.56
C ARG A 81 7.27 4.52 1.05
N VAL A 82 6.73 5.52 0.36
CA VAL A 82 6.74 5.62 -1.10
C VAL A 82 7.79 6.65 -1.48
N GLY A 83 8.62 6.35 -2.47
CA GLY A 83 9.69 7.22 -2.93
C GLY A 83 9.71 7.33 -4.44
N LEU A 84 10.18 8.48 -4.94
CA LEU A 84 10.45 8.70 -6.34
C LEU A 84 11.88 8.23 -6.65
N CYS A 85 12.01 7.09 -7.34
CA CYS A 85 13.30 6.55 -7.74
C CYS A 85 13.79 7.23 -9.02
N VAL A 86 15.04 7.68 -8.99
CA VAL A 86 15.68 8.40 -10.10
C VAL A 86 17.01 7.73 -10.44
N SER A 87 17.32 7.56 -11.74
CA SER A 87 18.60 6.97 -12.17
C SER A 87 19.78 7.83 -11.73
N THR A 88 20.75 7.25 -11.04
CA THR A 88 22.01 7.92 -10.67
C THR A 88 23.01 8.02 -11.82
N ARG A 89 22.78 7.27 -12.92
CA ARG A 89 23.70 7.20 -14.08
C ARG A 89 23.34 8.18 -15.19
N MET A 90 22.07 8.54 -15.31
CA MET A 90 21.61 9.46 -16.35
C MET A 90 21.73 10.90 -15.86
N PRO A 91 22.27 11.83 -16.68
CA PRO A 91 22.27 13.25 -16.34
C PRO A 91 20.86 13.74 -16.00
N SER A 92 20.76 14.65 -15.03
CA SER A 92 19.49 15.33 -14.79
C SER A 92 19.25 16.34 -15.91
N THR A 93 18.08 16.30 -16.52
CA THR A 93 17.65 17.27 -17.53
C THR A 93 16.56 18.16 -16.93
N PRO A 94 16.34 19.39 -17.47
CA PRO A 94 15.25 20.25 -17.02
C PRO A 94 13.89 19.55 -17.08
N ALA A 95 13.61 18.79 -18.15
CA ALA A 95 12.38 18.03 -18.29
C ALA A 95 12.21 16.97 -17.19
N ARG A 96 13.29 16.24 -16.86
CA ARG A 96 13.27 15.24 -15.79
C ARG A 96 13.01 15.87 -14.43
N GLN A 97 13.66 17.00 -14.14
CA GLN A 97 13.45 17.73 -12.89
C GLN A 97 12.01 18.23 -12.80
N ALA A 98 11.48 18.84 -13.88
CA ALA A 98 10.10 19.30 -13.93
C ALA A 98 9.08 18.18 -13.68
N VAL A 99 9.28 17.00 -14.28
CA VAL A 99 8.42 15.83 -14.02
C VAL A 99 8.56 15.34 -12.58
N ALA A 100 9.77 15.29 -12.04
CA ALA A 100 9.99 14.86 -10.65
C ALA A 100 9.31 15.81 -9.65
N ASP A 101 9.39 17.12 -9.88
CA ASP A 101 8.75 18.12 -9.04
C ASP A 101 7.23 18.09 -9.19
N LEU A 102 6.71 17.89 -10.40
CA LEU A 102 5.29 17.67 -10.62
C LEU A 102 4.77 16.43 -9.87
N ILE A 103 5.50 15.31 -9.92
CA ILE A 103 5.11 14.10 -9.17
C ILE A 103 5.08 14.38 -7.66
N ARG A 104 6.10 15.06 -7.13
CA ARG A 104 6.14 15.43 -5.70
C ARG A 104 4.97 16.33 -5.32
N GLN A 105 4.65 17.31 -6.16
CA GLN A 105 3.56 18.24 -5.94
C GLN A 105 2.22 17.49 -5.92
N VAL A 106 1.92 16.71 -6.96
CA VAL A 106 0.67 15.93 -7.05
C VAL A 106 0.50 15.01 -5.84
N VAL A 107 1.54 14.26 -5.45
CA VAL A 107 1.46 13.36 -4.30
C VAL A 107 1.25 14.13 -3.00
N SER A 108 1.92 15.28 -2.84
CA SER A 108 1.75 16.12 -1.64
C SER A 108 0.34 16.70 -1.56
N ASP A 109 -0.20 17.19 -2.68
CA ASP A 109 -1.56 17.71 -2.75
C ASP A 109 -2.59 16.62 -2.43
N MET A 110 -2.41 15.41 -2.97
CA MET A 110 -3.28 14.26 -2.66
C MET A 110 -3.24 13.87 -1.17
N CYS A 111 -2.09 13.99 -0.51
CA CYS A 111 -1.96 13.77 0.93
C CYS A 111 -2.66 14.88 1.72
N LEU A 112 -2.42 16.16 1.38
CA LEU A 112 -2.98 17.32 2.09
C LEU A 112 -4.49 17.47 1.92
N GLN A 113 -5.04 16.98 0.81
CA GLN A 113 -6.47 17.01 0.49
C GLN A 113 -7.21 15.72 0.90
N ASP A 114 -6.59 14.84 1.69
CA ASP A 114 -7.15 13.55 2.13
C ASP A 114 -7.62 12.61 1.00
N GLN A 115 -7.14 12.83 -0.24
CA GLN A 115 -7.41 11.95 -1.38
C GLN A 115 -6.64 10.63 -1.26
N TRP A 116 -5.58 10.59 -0.45
CA TRP A 116 -4.88 9.38 -0.05
C TRP A 116 -5.00 9.14 1.47
N PRO A 117 -6.10 8.53 1.94
CA PRO A 117 -6.33 8.35 3.38
C PRO A 117 -5.24 7.52 4.05
N GLY A 118 -4.84 7.92 5.26
CA GLY A 118 -3.79 7.24 6.02
C GLY A 118 -2.37 7.48 5.52
N SER A 119 -2.20 8.43 4.59
CA SER A 119 -0.89 8.95 4.19
C SER A 119 -0.50 10.15 5.05
N HIS A 120 0.80 10.41 5.12
CA HIS A 120 1.34 11.65 5.66
C HIS A 120 2.62 11.99 4.89
N ILE A 121 2.87 13.27 4.70
CA ILE A 121 4.11 13.73 4.09
C ILE A 121 5.24 13.48 5.09
N LEU A 122 6.28 12.80 4.63
CA LEU A 122 7.52 12.69 5.37
C LEU A 122 8.31 13.96 5.12
N THR A 123 8.50 14.78 6.16
CA THR A 123 9.54 15.80 6.13
C THR A 123 10.87 15.10 5.93
N ALA A 124 11.63 15.50 4.91
CA ALA A 124 12.95 14.96 4.67
C ALA A 124 13.78 15.09 5.97
N GLY A 125 14.19 13.96 6.54
CA GLY A 125 15.26 13.96 7.53
C GLY A 125 16.54 14.45 6.87
N PRO A 126 17.51 14.98 7.65
CA PRO A 126 18.79 15.38 7.08
C PRO A 126 19.40 14.19 6.32
N ALA A 127 19.89 14.49 5.11
CA ALA A 127 20.57 13.53 4.25
C ALA A 127 21.86 13.02 4.89
#